data_AF-A0A917XQR3-F1
#
_entry.id   AF-A0A917XQR3-F1
#
_cell.length_a   1.000
_cell.length_b   1.000
_cell.length_c   1.000
_cell.angle_alpha   90.00
_cell.angle_beta   90.00
_cell.angle_gamma   90.00
#
_symmetry.space_group_name_H-M   'P 1'
#
loop_
_entity.id
_entity.type
_entity.pdbx_description
1 polymer ?
#
loop_
_entity_poly.entity_id
_entity_poly.type
_entity_poly.pdbx_seq_one_letter_code
_entity_poly.pdbx_strand_id
1 'polypeptide(L)'
;MARSPRKPVAPTKPLLKSPVRIGKLDTKAIIGELRQLHEDAEDESVGLMPADEELFGALLHLEANAGALKSEEARRKAAIKRVMLWEYLREQADLHQAKAIEQARADGIEWADLVPALAVNAPSAAYNKAKRLQAAVLTEASQGDPPVRRTPEAVRDAKRQAAARAAVQRRAEAEAARRHAALAPVAQRLLDHRAGLDDDEDVSYWLDQVAAVLPSCQTPTQLVSLQTYMEAVVRELRRKQRETGKAAASTPEALLAYAMAAEVTAG
;
A
#
# COMPACT_ATOMS: atom_id res chain seq x y z
N MET A 1 17.04 -34.23 33.88
CA MET A 1 18.01 -33.38 33.15
C MET A 1 17.49 -31.95 33.08
N ALA A 2 18.20 -30.99 33.69
CA ALA A 2 17.82 -29.58 33.64
C ALA A 2 18.08 -29.03 32.23
N ARG A 3 17.05 -28.44 31.61
CA ARG A 3 17.20 -27.76 30.30
C ARG A 3 18.05 -26.52 30.48
N SER A 4 19.13 -26.41 29.69
CA SER A 4 19.95 -25.19 29.64
C SER A 4 19.11 -23.96 29.31
N PRO A 5 19.39 -22.80 29.92
CA PRO A 5 18.65 -21.57 29.67
C PRO A 5 18.81 -21.17 28.20
N ARG A 6 17.69 -21.00 27.49
CA ARG A 6 17.68 -20.54 26.10
C ARG A 6 18.30 -19.14 26.03
N LYS A 7 19.27 -18.94 25.14
CA LYS A 7 19.84 -17.62 24.85
C LYS A 7 18.70 -16.63 24.47
N PRO A 8 18.73 -15.39 24.99
CA PRO A 8 17.72 -14.40 24.66
C PRO A 8 17.75 -14.11 23.15
N VAL A 9 16.58 -14.07 22.54
CA VAL A 9 16.43 -13.76 21.11
C VAL A 9 16.80 -12.30 20.89
N ALA A 10 17.63 -12.02 19.88
CA ALA A 10 18.03 -10.66 19.55
C ALA A 10 16.80 -9.76 19.30
N PRO A 11 16.78 -8.52 19.83
CA PRO A 11 15.60 -7.65 19.82
C PRO A 11 15.17 -7.21 18.41
N THR A 12 16.07 -7.32 17.44
CA THR A 12 15.86 -6.98 16.02
C THR A 12 15.52 -8.19 15.15
N LYS A 13 15.65 -9.43 15.66
CA LYS A 13 15.34 -10.64 14.87
C LYS A 13 13.86 -10.61 14.50
N PRO A 14 13.45 -10.85 13.24
CA PRO A 14 12.05 -10.88 12.86
C PRO A 14 11.21 -11.87 13.70
N LEU A 15 9.91 -11.66 13.76
CA LEU A 15 8.99 -12.67 14.29
C LEU A 15 8.95 -13.86 13.33
N LEU A 16 9.22 -15.07 13.82
CA LEU A 16 9.11 -16.30 13.03
C LEU A 16 7.65 -16.72 12.80
N LYS A 17 6.74 -16.26 13.67
CA LYS A 17 5.30 -16.43 13.55
C LYS A 17 4.63 -15.09 13.78
N SER A 18 3.70 -14.76 12.91
CA SER A 18 2.84 -13.60 13.09
C SER A 18 2.05 -13.75 14.39
N PRO A 19 1.91 -12.68 15.20
CA PRO A 19 0.91 -12.68 16.27
C PRO A 19 -0.45 -12.97 15.64
N VAL A 20 -1.26 -13.81 16.28
CA VAL A 20 -2.66 -13.99 15.88
C VAL A 20 -3.36 -12.65 16.08
N ARG A 21 -4.02 -12.16 15.04
CA ARG A 21 -4.78 -10.91 15.03
C ARG A 21 -6.12 -11.15 14.36
N ILE A 22 -7.12 -10.34 14.70
CA ILE A 22 -8.39 -10.34 13.99
C ILE A 22 -8.21 -9.78 12.57
N GLY A 23 -7.43 -8.70 12.41
CA GLY A 23 -7.17 -8.12 11.11
C GLY A 23 -8.40 -7.39 10.54
N LYS A 24 -8.69 -7.57 9.24
CA LYS A 24 -9.86 -6.95 8.61
C LYS A 24 -11.13 -7.67 9.05
N LEU A 25 -12.07 -6.93 9.62
CA LEU A 25 -13.33 -7.44 10.13
C LEU A 25 -14.49 -6.59 9.59
N ASP A 26 -15.54 -7.22 9.07
CA ASP A 26 -16.78 -6.53 8.75
C ASP A 26 -17.61 -6.35 10.02
N THR A 27 -17.30 -5.29 10.76
CA THR A 27 -17.96 -4.99 12.03
C THR A 27 -19.44 -4.73 11.85
N LYS A 28 -19.83 -4.11 10.72
CA LYS A 28 -21.22 -3.78 10.41
C LYS A 28 -22.04 -5.05 10.28
N ALA A 29 -21.58 -6.03 9.51
CA ALA A 29 -22.25 -7.31 9.36
C ALA A 29 -22.40 -8.04 10.71
N ILE A 30 -21.35 -8.05 11.53
CA ILE A 30 -21.39 -8.75 12.83
C ILE A 30 -22.35 -8.05 13.80
N ILE A 31 -22.37 -6.72 13.83
CA ILE A 31 -23.31 -5.95 14.64
C ILE A 31 -24.74 -6.17 14.15
N GLY A 32 -24.99 -6.16 12.84
CA GLY A 32 -26.30 -6.48 12.27
C GLY A 32 -26.78 -7.88 12.65
N GLU A 33 -25.89 -8.89 12.61
CA GLU A 33 -26.24 -10.23 13.09
C GLU A 33 -26.48 -10.29 14.61
N LEU A 34 -25.83 -9.43 15.41
CA LEU A 34 -26.09 -9.34 16.85
C LEU A 34 -27.43 -8.67 17.12
N ARG A 35 -27.77 -7.61 16.37
CA ARG A 35 -29.08 -6.97 16.41
C ARG A 35 -30.18 -7.96 16.10
N GLN A 36 -30.04 -8.75 15.03
CA GLN A 36 -31.02 -9.78 14.67
C GLN A 36 -31.26 -10.77 15.81
N LEU A 37 -30.22 -11.20 16.52
CA LEU A 37 -30.39 -12.10 17.68
C LEU A 37 -31.23 -11.47 18.80
N HIS A 38 -31.11 -10.16 19.01
CA HIS A 38 -31.89 -9.42 20.00
C HIS A 38 -33.33 -9.17 19.52
N GLU A 39 -33.52 -8.89 18.23
CA GLU A 39 -34.85 -8.79 17.60
C GLU A 39 -35.60 -10.12 17.69
N ASP A 40 -34.96 -11.23 17.35
CA ASP A 40 -35.52 -12.59 17.44
C ASP A 40 -35.85 -12.98 18.89
N ALA A 41 -35.15 -12.38 19.87
CA ALA A 41 -35.41 -12.59 21.29
C ALA A 41 -36.54 -11.70 21.84
N GLU A 42 -37.09 -10.79 21.02
CA GLU A 42 -38.03 -9.75 21.41
C GLU A 42 -37.48 -8.84 22.52
N ASP A 43 -36.20 -8.45 22.43
CA ASP A 43 -35.59 -7.49 23.33
C ASP A 43 -36.27 -6.12 23.18
N GLU A 44 -36.97 -5.68 24.24
CA GLU A 44 -37.70 -4.41 24.28
C GLU A 44 -36.82 -3.18 24.02
N SER A 45 -35.51 -3.31 24.29
CA SER A 45 -34.53 -2.22 24.15
C SER A 45 -33.82 -2.18 22.80
N VAL A 46 -34.01 -3.18 21.92
CA VAL A 46 -33.25 -3.30 20.66
C VAL A 46 -33.47 -2.11 19.71
N GLY A 47 -34.65 -1.47 19.78
CA GLY A 47 -34.93 -0.25 19.01
C GLY A 47 -34.09 0.96 19.41
N LEU A 48 -33.45 0.93 20.59
CA LEU A 48 -32.50 1.94 21.08
C LEU A 48 -31.04 1.59 20.76
N MET A 49 -30.79 0.42 20.15
CA MET A 49 -29.43 0.00 19.85
C MET A 49 -28.81 0.91 18.77
N PRO A 50 -27.61 1.50 19.03
CA PRO A 50 -26.91 2.37 18.09
C PRO A 50 -26.74 1.79 16.70
N ALA A 51 -26.52 2.63 15.68
CA ALA A 51 -26.35 2.19 14.30
C ALA A 51 -25.19 1.19 14.13
N ASP A 52 -25.24 0.38 13.07
CA ASP A 52 -24.27 -0.70 12.87
C ASP A 52 -22.84 -0.18 12.62
N GLU A 53 -22.69 1.10 12.23
CA GLU A 53 -21.41 1.79 12.11
C GLU A 53 -20.84 2.25 13.47
N GLU A 54 -21.67 2.38 14.51
CA GLU A 54 -21.29 2.88 15.84
C GLU A 54 -20.80 1.75 16.76
N LEU A 55 -19.69 1.11 16.37
CA LEU A 55 -19.15 -0.10 17.03
C LEU A 55 -19.09 -0.02 18.57
N PHE A 56 -18.53 1.07 19.12
CA PHE A 56 -18.36 1.20 20.56
C PHE A 56 -19.71 1.32 21.30
N GLY A 57 -20.62 2.14 20.78
CA GLY A 57 -21.95 2.29 21.36
C GLY A 57 -22.76 1.00 21.27
N ALA A 58 -22.72 0.33 20.12
CA ALA A 58 -23.37 -0.96 19.91
C ALA A 58 -22.84 -2.02 20.89
N LEU A 59 -21.52 -2.09 21.11
CA LEU A 59 -20.93 -3.02 22.08
C LEU A 59 -21.42 -2.77 23.50
N LEU A 60 -21.42 -1.52 23.98
CA LEU A 60 -21.91 -1.19 25.31
C LEU A 60 -23.40 -1.55 25.48
N HIS A 61 -24.22 -1.30 24.45
CA HIS A 61 -25.62 -1.68 24.46
C HIS A 61 -25.80 -3.20 24.55
N LEU A 62 -25.11 -3.96 23.70
CA LEU A 62 -25.17 -5.43 23.68
C LEU A 62 -24.62 -6.07 24.97
N GLU A 63 -23.75 -5.37 25.70
CA GLU A 63 -23.31 -5.79 27.04
C GLU A 63 -24.39 -5.60 28.09
N ALA A 64 -25.00 -4.41 28.13
CA ALA A 64 -26.07 -4.10 29.08
C ALA A 64 -27.28 -5.02 28.90
N ASN A 65 -27.62 -5.36 27.66
CA ASN A 65 -28.82 -6.13 27.32
C ASN A 65 -28.54 -7.63 27.07
N ALA A 66 -27.37 -8.14 27.47
CA ALA A 66 -27.00 -9.54 27.26
C ALA A 66 -28.00 -10.55 27.81
N GLY A 67 -28.72 -10.18 28.87
CA GLY A 67 -29.75 -10.99 29.52
C GLY A 67 -31.06 -11.12 28.73
N ALA A 68 -31.30 -10.27 27.73
CA ALA A 68 -32.51 -10.31 26.91
C ALA A 68 -32.55 -11.56 26.00
N LEU A 69 -31.39 -12.14 25.68
CA LEU A 69 -31.29 -13.35 24.87
C LEU A 69 -31.77 -14.58 25.66
N LYS A 70 -32.95 -15.09 25.28
CA LYS A 70 -33.65 -16.20 25.95
C LYS A 70 -32.95 -17.55 25.71
N SER A 71 -32.49 -17.80 24.48
CA SER A 71 -31.81 -19.04 24.08
C SER A 71 -30.35 -19.11 24.52
N GLU A 72 -29.91 -20.26 25.04
CA GLU A 72 -28.51 -20.50 25.39
C GLU A 72 -27.58 -20.42 24.17
N GLU A 73 -28.02 -20.93 23.02
CA GLU A 73 -27.26 -20.87 21.77
C GLU A 73 -27.05 -19.42 21.32
N ALA A 74 -28.11 -18.60 21.38
CA ALA A 74 -28.05 -17.18 21.05
C ALA A 74 -27.09 -16.44 21.99
N ARG A 75 -27.16 -16.70 23.30
CA ARG A 75 -26.23 -16.13 24.30
C ARG A 75 -24.78 -16.48 23.99
N ARG A 76 -24.50 -17.74 23.66
CA ARG A 76 -23.14 -18.20 23.32
C ARG A 76 -22.62 -17.54 22.04
N LYS A 77 -23.43 -17.52 20.97
CA LYS A 77 -23.07 -16.89 19.69
C LYS A 77 -22.80 -15.39 19.88
N ALA A 78 -23.66 -14.71 20.62
CA ALA A 78 -23.51 -13.29 20.93
C ALA A 78 -22.26 -13.00 21.78
N ALA A 79 -21.97 -13.83 22.79
CA ALA A 79 -20.77 -13.68 23.62
C ALA A 79 -19.47 -13.78 22.82
N ILE A 80 -19.33 -14.80 21.95
CA ILE A 80 -18.13 -14.98 21.12
C ILE A 80 -17.92 -13.78 20.20
N LYS A 81 -18.99 -13.31 19.56
CA LYS A 81 -18.92 -12.15 18.65
C LYS A 81 -18.55 -10.86 19.38
N ARG A 82 -19.11 -10.62 20.58
CA ARG A 82 -18.71 -9.46 21.40
C ARG A 82 -17.24 -9.50 21.77
N VAL A 83 -16.70 -10.67 22.16
CA VAL A 83 -15.26 -10.83 22.44
C VAL A 83 -14.43 -10.51 21.19
N MET A 84 -14.84 -11.01 20.03
CA MET A 84 -14.15 -10.74 18.76
C MET A 84 -14.17 -9.25 18.39
N LEU A 85 -15.31 -8.58 18.56
CA LEU A 85 -15.46 -7.14 18.31
C LEU A 85 -14.65 -6.29 19.30
N TRP A 86 -14.57 -6.66 20.58
CA TRP A 86 -13.70 -5.99 21.56
C TRP A 86 -12.22 -6.15 21.25
N GLU A 87 -11.81 -7.36 20.84
CA GLU A 87 -10.43 -7.59 20.40
C GLU A 87 -10.09 -6.75 19.16
N TYR A 88 -11.00 -6.71 18.19
CA TYR A 88 -10.85 -5.83 17.02
C TYR A 88 -10.75 -4.35 17.43
N LEU A 89 -11.63 -3.86 18.31
CA LEU A 89 -11.59 -2.48 18.79
C LEU A 89 -10.27 -2.17 19.49
N ARG A 90 -9.72 -3.11 20.27
CA ARG A 90 -8.40 -2.98 20.90
C ARG A 90 -7.28 -2.87 19.86
N GLU A 91 -7.30 -3.70 18.82
CA GLU A 91 -6.34 -3.62 17.72
C GLU A 91 -6.41 -2.26 17.01
N GLN A 92 -7.62 -1.74 16.74
CA GLN A 92 -7.80 -0.42 16.14
C GLN A 92 -7.36 0.71 17.08
N ALA A 93 -7.65 0.61 18.38
CA ALA A 93 -7.23 1.60 19.37
C ALA A 93 -5.70 1.72 19.44
N ASP A 94 -4.96 0.60 19.39
CA ASP A 94 -3.48 0.59 19.32
C ASP A 94 -2.98 1.41 18.10
N LEU A 95 -3.62 1.23 16.94
CA LEU A 95 -3.26 1.92 15.69
C LEU A 95 -3.55 3.42 15.75
N HIS A 96 -4.76 3.78 16.19
CA HIS A 96 -5.16 5.18 16.32
C HIS A 96 -4.37 5.91 17.40
N GLN A 97 -4.08 5.27 18.53
CA GLN A 97 -3.21 5.83 19.56
C GLN A 97 -1.78 6.06 19.02
N ALA A 98 -1.23 5.15 18.22
CA ALA A 98 0.08 5.35 17.59
C ALA A 98 0.09 6.59 16.66
N LYS A 99 -0.95 6.77 15.84
CA LYS A 99 -1.11 7.93 14.95
C LYS A 99 -1.24 9.24 15.74
N ALA A 100 -2.05 9.25 16.80
CA ALA A 100 -2.23 10.41 17.66
C ALA A 100 -0.92 10.83 18.34
N ILE A 101 -0.10 9.86 18.79
CA ILE A 101 1.22 10.15 19.35
C ILE A 101 2.15 10.75 18.29
N GLU A 102 2.14 10.22 17.07
CA GLU A 102 2.98 10.74 15.98
C GLU A 102 2.60 12.18 15.61
N GLN A 103 1.30 12.48 15.55
CA GLN A 103 0.80 13.84 15.35
C GLN A 103 1.22 14.77 16.50
N ALA A 104 0.99 14.37 17.75
CA ALA A 104 1.41 15.13 18.93
C ALA A 104 2.91 15.46 18.89
N ARG A 105 3.75 14.51 18.47
CA ARG A 105 5.19 14.72 18.31
C ARG A 105 5.54 15.66 17.15
N ALA A 106 4.76 15.67 16.06
CA ALA A 106 4.92 16.62 14.96
C ALA A 106 4.55 18.05 15.39
N ASP A 107 3.59 18.18 16.30
CA ASP A 107 3.14 19.45 16.89
C ASP A 107 4.05 19.93 18.03
N GLY A 108 5.20 19.27 18.25
CA GLY A 108 6.22 19.69 19.21
C GLY A 108 5.96 19.30 20.67
N ILE A 109 4.95 18.45 20.95
CA ILE A 109 4.64 18.01 22.32
C ILE A 109 5.77 17.14 22.87
N GLU A 110 6.25 17.43 24.08
CA GLU A 110 7.35 16.70 24.67
C GLU A 110 6.95 15.35 25.27
N TRP A 111 7.91 14.41 25.36
CA TRP A 111 7.62 13.08 25.91
C TRP A 111 7.15 13.13 27.35
N ALA A 112 7.57 14.16 28.10
CA ALA A 112 7.12 14.42 29.47
C ALA A 112 5.62 14.75 29.52
N ASP A 113 5.11 15.52 28.56
CA ASP A 113 3.70 15.91 28.49
C ASP A 113 2.79 14.72 28.11
N LEU A 114 3.34 13.74 27.39
CA LEU A 114 2.62 12.51 27.03
C LEU A 114 2.57 11.47 28.15
N VAL A 115 3.32 11.64 29.24
CA VAL A 115 3.39 10.65 30.34
C VAL A 115 2.01 10.34 30.93
N PRO A 116 1.17 11.33 31.31
CA PRO A 116 -0.15 11.07 31.86
C PRO A 116 -1.10 10.46 30.82
N ALA A 117 -1.11 11.03 29.61
CA ALA A 117 -1.99 10.57 28.52
C ALA A 117 -1.71 9.12 28.10
N LEU A 118 -0.45 8.68 28.21
CA LEU A 118 -0.05 7.31 27.91
C LEU A 118 -0.09 6.38 29.12
N ALA A 119 -0.50 6.85 30.30
CA ALA A 119 -0.56 6.09 31.55
C ALA A 119 0.76 5.34 31.83
N VAL A 120 1.87 6.09 31.79
CA VAL A 120 3.22 5.60 32.13
C VAL A 120 3.83 6.51 33.18
N ASN A 121 4.96 6.12 33.75
CA ASN A 121 5.56 6.82 34.90
C ASN A 121 6.79 7.67 34.54
N ALA A 122 7.23 7.66 33.28
CA ALA A 122 8.44 8.38 32.86
C ALA A 122 8.43 8.70 31.35
N PRO A 123 9.13 9.77 30.91
CA PRO A 123 9.25 10.12 29.48
C PRO A 123 9.87 9.00 28.64
N SER A 124 10.86 8.28 29.17
CA SER A 124 11.46 7.12 28.49
C SER A 124 10.47 5.96 28.31
N ALA A 125 9.54 5.76 29.26
CA ALA A 125 8.47 4.79 29.15
C ALA A 125 7.42 5.22 28.11
N ALA A 126 7.13 6.51 28.01
CA ALA A 126 6.26 7.07 26.96
C ALA A 126 6.85 6.82 25.57
N TYR A 127 8.13 7.14 25.36
CA TYR A 127 8.86 6.83 24.13
C TYR A 127 8.80 5.33 23.79
N ASN A 128 9.11 4.46 24.77
CA ASN A 128 9.11 3.01 24.56
C ASN A 128 7.72 2.48 24.21
N LYS A 129 6.66 2.95 24.89
CA LYS A 129 5.26 2.58 24.59
C LYS A 129 4.89 3.02 23.18
N ALA A 130 5.19 4.27 22.81
CA ALA A 130 4.95 4.79 21.47
C ALA A 130 5.64 3.95 20.39
N LYS A 131 6.91 3.56 20.61
CA LYS A 131 7.61 2.67 19.68
C LYS A 131 6.96 1.30 19.57
N ARG A 132 6.51 0.71 20.68
CA ARG A 132 5.80 -0.59 20.65
C ARG A 132 4.49 -0.52 19.88
N LEU A 133 3.71 0.55 20.06
CA LEU A 133 2.47 0.79 19.31
C LEU A 133 2.75 0.98 17.82
N GLN A 134 3.81 1.69 17.47
CA GLN A 134 4.23 1.90 16.08
C GLN A 134 4.58 0.59 15.33
N ALA A 135 4.94 -0.49 16.03
CA ALA A 135 5.10 -1.81 15.41
C ALA A 135 3.79 -2.34 14.81
N ALA A 136 2.64 -2.01 15.41
CA ALA A 136 1.33 -2.39 14.89
C ALA A 136 1.06 -1.69 13.55
N VAL A 137 1.31 -0.38 13.48
CA VAL A 137 1.16 0.43 12.25
C VAL A 137 2.05 -0.07 11.13
N LEU A 138 3.32 -0.35 11.42
CA LEU A 138 4.26 -0.87 10.41
C LEU A 138 3.86 -2.25 9.89
N THR A 139 3.30 -3.10 10.76
CA THR A 139 2.83 -4.44 10.36
C THR A 139 1.58 -4.35 9.47
N GLU A 140 0.69 -3.39 9.72
CA GLU A 140 -0.51 -3.20 8.90
C GLU A 140 -0.21 -2.55 7.54
N ALA A 141 0.69 -1.55 7.53
CA ALA A 141 1.06 -0.84 6.31
C ALA A 141 1.87 -1.70 5.32
N SER A 142 2.64 -2.67 5.82
CA SER A 142 3.43 -3.57 4.99
C SER A 142 2.57 -4.72 4.46
N GLN A 143 1.99 -4.55 3.27
CA GLN A 143 1.40 -5.69 2.55
C GLN A 143 2.51 -6.67 2.12
N GLY A 144 2.63 -7.79 2.85
CA GLY A 144 3.54 -8.89 2.52
C GLY A 144 4.88 -8.93 3.26
N ASP A 145 5.24 -7.93 4.07
CA ASP A 145 6.45 -8.04 4.91
C ASP A 145 6.17 -8.87 6.19
N PRO A 146 7.21 -9.48 6.78
CA PRO A 146 7.10 -10.11 8.09
C PRO A 146 6.67 -9.11 9.18
N PRO A 147 5.81 -9.52 10.14
CA PRO A 147 5.40 -8.65 11.23
C PRO A 147 6.58 -8.14 12.06
N VAL A 148 6.49 -6.86 12.42
CA VAL A 148 7.51 -6.17 13.20
C VAL A 148 7.34 -6.51 14.68
N ARG A 149 8.44 -6.84 15.37
CA ARG A 149 8.42 -7.03 16.83
C ARG A 149 8.02 -5.74 17.52
N ARG A 150 7.26 -5.85 18.62
CA ARG A 150 6.97 -4.75 19.55
C ARG A 150 8.20 -4.42 20.41
N THR A 151 9.32 -4.06 19.77
CA THR A 151 10.55 -3.56 20.40
C THR A 151 11.01 -2.26 19.71
N PRO A 152 11.54 -1.28 20.46
CA PRO A 152 12.01 -0.03 19.85
C PRO A 152 13.09 -0.20 18.78
N GLU A 153 13.94 -1.22 18.91
CA GLU A 153 15.02 -1.53 17.97
C GLU A 153 14.45 -2.07 16.65
N ALA A 154 13.54 -3.05 16.70
CA ALA A 154 12.92 -3.61 15.51
C ALA A 154 12.10 -2.57 14.73
N VAL A 155 11.43 -1.66 15.45
CA VAL A 155 10.67 -0.55 14.84
C VAL A 155 11.59 0.44 14.14
N ARG A 156 12.73 0.77 14.74
CA ARG A 156 13.75 1.62 14.10
C ARG A 156 14.30 0.97 12.83
N ASP A 157 14.59 -0.33 12.87
CA ASP A 157 15.09 -1.07 11.71
C ASP A 157 14.07 -1.14 10.58
N ALA A 158 12.83 -1.48 10.89
CA ALA A 158 11.74 -1.53 9.92
C ALA A 158 11.49 -0.17 9.26
N LYS A 159 11.53 0.93 10.04
CA LYS A 159 11.45 2.29 9.47
C LYS A 159 12.61 2.60 8.52
N ARG A 160 13.84 2.23 8.88
CA ARG A 160 15.01 2.43 8.00
C ARG A 160 14.86 1.66 6.69
N GLN A 161 14.41 0.41 6.75
CA GLN A 161 14.18 -0.41 5.57
C GLN A 161 13.06 0.15 4.69
N ALA A 162 11.94 0.57 5.28
CA ALA A 162 10.85 1.22 4.57
C ALA A 162 11.30 2.51 3.88
N ALA A 163 12.07 3.37 4.57
CA ALA A 163 12.62 4.59 4.01
C ALA A 163 13.62 4.32 2.86
N ALA A 164 14.45 3.29 2.99
CA ALA A 164 15.38 2.88 1.93
C ALA A 164 14.62 2.41 0.68
N ARG A 165 13.59 1.57 0.84
CA ARG A 165 12.74 1.11 -0.26
C ARG A 165 12.01 2.27 -0.94
N ALA A 166 11.40 3.17 -0.16
CA ALA A 166 10.75 4.37 -0.69
C ALA A 166 11.75 5.28 -1.43
N ALA A 167 12.99 5.39 -0.97
CA ALA A 167 14.02 6.15 -1.67
C ALA A 167 14.43 5.51 -3.00
N VAL A 168 14.55 4.18 -3.06
CA VAL A 168 14.79 3.45 -4.31
C VAL A 168 13.62 3.65 -5.29
N GLN A 169 12.39 3.50 -4.82
CA GLN A 169 11.19 3.69 -5.63
C GLN A 169 11.11 5.11 -6.21
N ARG A 170 11.31 6.15 -5.39
CA ARG A 170 11.33 7.55 -5.87
C ARG A 170 12.43 7.81 -6.90
N ARG A 171 13.60 7.17 -6.74
CA ARG A 171 14.69 7.29 -7.73
C ARG A 171 14.29 6.65 -9.06
N ALA A 172 13.69 5.47 -9.02
CA ALA A 172 13.19 4.79 -10.21
C ALA A 172 12.08 5.59 -10.92
N GLU A 173 11.14 6.16 -10.16
CA GLU A 173 10.08 7.04 -10.69
C GLU A 173 10.66 8.32 -11.31
N ALA A 174 11.62 8.97 -10.64
CA ALA A 174 12.28 10.16 -11.18
C ALA A 174 13.08 9.85 -12.45
N GLU A 175 13.72 8.69 -12.52
CA GLU A 175 14.44 8.23 -13.71
C GLU A 175 13.48 7.93 -14.86
N ALA A 176 12.36 7.25 -14.60
CA ALA A 176 11.31 7.00 -15.58
C ALA A 176 10.70 8.31 -16.11
N ALA A 177 10.43 9.28 -15.23
CA ALA A 177 9.93 10.60 -15.63
C ALA A 177 10.92 11.36 -16.51
N ARG A 178 12.23 11.32 -16.18
CA ARG A 178 13.28 11.93 -17.02
C ARG A 178 13.38 11.27 -18.38
N ARG A 179 13.36 9.93 -18.45
CA ARG A 179 13.36 9.20 -19.72
C ARG A 179 12.14 9.56 -20.56
N HIS A 180 10.95 9.59 -19.96
CA HIS A 180 9.73 9.99 -20.67
C HIS A 180 9.81 11.40 -21.24
N ALA A 181 10.32 12.38 -20.45
CA ALA A 181 10.47 13.75 -20.92
C ALA A 181 11.38 13.87 -22.15
N ALA A 182 12.37 12.98 -22.29
CA ALA A 182 13.22 12.89 -23.49
C ALA A 182 12.54 12.12 -24.65
N LEU A 183 11.84 11.02 -24.35
CA LEU A 183 11.21 10.14 -25.34
C LEU A 183 9.98 10.77 -26.01
N ALA A 184 9.10 11.43 -25.25
CA ALA A 184 7.83 11.96 -25.75
C ALA A 184 7.97 12.93 -26.95
N PRO A 185 8.85 13.95 -26.94
CA PRO A 185 9.01 14.83 -28.10
C PRO A 185 9.59 14.11 -29.32
N VAL A 186 10.44 13.11 -29.12
CA VAL A 186 11.01 12.31 -30.20
C VAL A 186 9.95 11.40 -30.82
N ALA A 187 9.12 10.76 -29.99
CA ALA A 187 7.97 9.98 -30.43
C ALA A 187 6.99 10.83 -31.25
N GLN A 188 6.64 12.03 -30.76
CA GLN A 188 5.77 12.96 -31.49
C GLN A 188 6.37 13.30 -32.87
N ARG A 189 7.65 13.67 -32.92
CA ARG A 189 8.31 14.02 -34.18
C ARG A 189 8.37 12.86 -35.17
N LEU A 190 8.49 11.64 -34.66
CA LEU A 190 8.50 10.44 -35.50
C LEU A 190 7.11 10.15 -36.09
N LEU A 191 6.03 10.43 -35.34
CA LEU A 191 4.66 10.42 -35.85
C LEU A 191 4.41 11.54 -36.87
N ASP A 192 4.89 12.76 -36.60
CA ASP A 192 4.72 13.92 -37.48
C ASP A 192 5.35 13.69 -38.87
N HIS A 193 6.42 12.89 -38.94
CA HIS A 193 7.14 12.57 -40.16
C HIS A 193 6.93 11.11 -40.64
N ARG A 194 5.87 10.44 -40.18
CA ARG A 194 5.57 9.04 -40.56
C ARG A 194 5.58 8.79 -42.06
N ALA A 195 5.03 9.70 -42.86
CA ALA A 195 4.96 9.56 -44.31
C ALA A 195 6.32 9.50 -45.02
N GLY A 196 7.38 9.99 -44.37
CA GLY A 196 8.76 9.93 -44.88
C GLY A 196 9.52 8.67 -44.47
N LEU A 197 8.99 7.87 -43.56
CA LEU A 197 9.59 6.60 -43.13
C LEU A 197 9.32 5.51 -44.16
N ASP A 198 10.23 4.54 -44.24
CA ASP A 198 9.99 3.32 -45.02
C ASP A 198 8.99 2.42 -44.26
N ASP A 199 7.73 2.83 -44.27
CA ASP A 199 6.61 2.30 -43.48
C ASP A 199 6.07 1.02 -44.14
N ASP A 200 6.39 -0.15 -43.58
CA ASP A 200 5.70 -1.41 -43.88
C ASP A 200 4.64 -1.71 -42.80
N GLU A 201 3.96 -2.85 -42.92
CA GLU A 201 2.91 -3.25 -41.98
C GLU A 201 3.41 -3.32 -40.53
N ASP A 202 4.65 -3.76 -40.30
CA ASP A 202 5.25 -3.87 -38.96
C ASP A 202 5.59 -2.49 -38.39
N VAL A 203 6.22 -1.63 -39.18
CA VAL A 203 6.52 -0.24 -38.77
C VAL A 203 5.22 0.52 -38.49
N SER A 204 4.21 0.38 -39.35
CA SER A 204 2.90 1.01 -39.19
C SER A 204 2.22 0.59 -37.91
N TYR A 205 2.22 -0.72 -37.63
CA TYR A 205 1.63 -1.26 -36.41
C TYR A 205 2.25 -0.63 -35.16
N TRP A 206 3.58 -0.56 -35.09
CA TRP A 206 4.25 -0.01 -33.90
C TRP A 206 4.05 1.51 -33.79
N LEU A 207 4.02 2.23 -34.90
CA LEU A 207 3.69 3.67 -34.90
C LEU A 207 2.27 3.93 -34.41
N ASP A 208 1.31 3.07 -34.75
CA ASP A 208 -0.05 3.17 -34.24
C ASP A 208 -0.10 2.91 -32.72
N GLN A 209 0.71 1.98 -32.20
CA GLN A 209 0.84 1.78 -30.75
C GLN A 209 1.44 3.01 -30.04
N VAL A 210 2.46 3.64 -30.65
CA VAL A 210 3.03 4.89 -30.14
C VAL A 210 1.98 6.01 -30.15
N ALA A 211 1.24 6.19 -31.24
CA ALA A 211 0.20 7.20 -31.38
C ALA A 211 -0.95 7.01 -30.38
N ALA A 212 -1.30 5.76 -30.06
CA ALA A 212 -2.34 5.46 -29.08
C ALA A 212 -1.92 5.83 -27.64
N VAL A 213 -0.67 5.58 -27.27
CA VAL A 213 -0.20 5.80 -25.88
C VAL A 213 0.27 7.22 -25.62
N LEU A 214 0.91 7.87 -26.59
CA LEU A 214 1.57 9.17 -26.42
C LEU A 214 0.67 10.27 -25.81
N PRO A 215 -0.61 10.46 -26.22
CA PRO A 215 -1.45 11.53 -25.68
C PRO A 215 -1.85 11.36 -24.21
N SER A 216 -1.81 10.13 -23.69
CA SER A 216 -2.27 9.78 -22.34
C SER A 216 -1.18 9.17 -21.47
N CYS A 217 0.09 9.32 -21.85
CA CYS A 217 1.24 8.68 -21.21
C CYS A 217 1.57 9.31 -19.84
N GLN A 218 0.84 8.91 -18.80
CA GLN A 218 0.96 9.48 -17.44
C GLN A 218 1.22 8.44 -16.37
N THR A 219 0.86 7.18 -16.60
CA THR A 219 1.05 6.09 -15.64
C THR A 219 2.40 5.39 -15.87
N PRO A 220 3.04 4.82 -14.83
CA PRO A 220 4.31 4.10 -14.97
C PRO A 220 4.26 3.00 -16.04
N THR A 221 3.13 2.30 -16.16
CA THR A 221 2.93 1.28 -17.20
C THR A 221 2.95 1.88 -18.59
N GLN A 222 2.26 3.00 -18.82
CA GLN A 222 2.27 3.70 -20.11
C GLN A 222 3.66 4.23 -20.47
N LEU A 223 4.43 4.74 -19.49
CA LEU A 223 5.79 5.21 -19.69
C LEU A 223 6.69 4.08 -20.24
N VAL A 224 6.60 2.89 -19.63
CA VAL A 224 7.33 1.70 -20.07
C VAL A 224 6.85 1.24 -21.45
N SER A 225 5.53 1.20 -21.68
CA SER A 225 4.95 0.84 -22.98
C SER A 225 5.44 1.73 -24.12
N LEU A 226 5.46 3.06 -23.91
CA LEU A 226 5.95 4.00 -24.92
C LEU A 226 7.41 3.73 -25.29
N GLN A 227 8.27 3.47 -24.29
CA GLN A 227 9.67 3.10 -24.55
C GLN A 227 9.76 1.82 -25.37
N THR A 228 9.03 0.77 -24.97
CA THR A 228 9.03 -0.53 -25.69
C THR A 228 8.57 -0.37 -27.14
N TYR A 229 7.54 0.45 -27.40
CA TYR A 229 7.05 0.68 -28.75
C TYR A 229 8.05 1.49 -29.58
N MET A 230 8.69 2.51 -29.01
CA MET A 230 9.76 3.26 -29.68
C MET A 230 10.96 2.36 -30.05
N GLU A 231 11.39 1.49 -29.13
CA GLU A 231 12.44 0.49 -29.40
C GLU A 231 12.03 -0.47 -30.52
N ALA A 232 10.77 -0.88 -30.57
CA ALA A 232 10.24 -1.73 -31.63
C ALA A 232 10.26 -1.02 -32.99
N VAL A 233 9.79 0.23 -33.08
CA VAL A 233 9.86 1.04 -34.31
C VAL A 233 11.29 1.15 -34.82
N VAL A 234 12.25 1.51 -33.94
CA VAL A 234 13.67 1.62 -34.31
C VAL A 234 14.24 0.28 -34.79
N ARG A 235 13.88 -0.82 -34.13
CA ARG A 235 14.33 -2.16 -34.49
C ARG A 235 13.83 -2.57 -35.88
N GLU A 236 12.54 -2.34 -36.18
CA GLU A 236 11.97 -2.71 -37.47
C GLU A 236 12.54 -1.86 -38.62
N LEU A 237 12.70 -0.54 -38.41
CA LEU A 237 13.37 0.35 -39.37
C LEU A 237 14.82 -0.10 -39.65
N ARG A 238 15.57 -0.51 -38.61
CA ARG A 238 16.93 -1.07 -38.77
C ARG A 238 16.95 -2.42 -39.48
N ARG A 239 15.96 -3.28 -39.22
CA ARG A 239 15.82 -4.58 -39.90
C ARG A 239 15.61 -4.35 -41.40
N LYS A 240 14.68 -3.48 -41.77
CA LYS A 240 14.35 -3.16 -43.15
C LYS A 240 15.50 -2.51 -43.92
N GLN A 241 16.23 -1.60 -43.28
CA GLN A 241 17.44 -1.01 -43.86
C GLN A 241 18.50 -2.08 -44.21
N ARG A 242 18.64 -3.12 -43.37
CA ARG A 242 19.57 -4.24 -43.62
C ARG A 242 19.10 -5.17 -44.75
N GLU A 243 17.80 -5.43 -44.83
CA GLU A 243 17.22 -6.36 -45.82
C GLU A 243 17.15 -5.76 -47.23
N THR A 244 16.81 -4.47 -47.33
CA THR A 244 16.58 -3.81 -48.62
C THR A 244 17.80 -3.02 -49.14
N GLY A 245 18.76 -2.71 -48.26
CA GLY A 245 19.89 -1.83 -48.56
C GLY A 245 19.51 -0.37 -48.76
N LYS A 246 18.23 0.00 -48.55
CA LYS A 246 17.72 1.37 -48.67
C LYS A 246 17.76 2.08 -47.32
N ALA A 247 17.80 3.41 -47.35
CA ALA A 247 17.70 4.21 -46.13
C ALA A 247 16.33 4.01 -45.46
N ALA A 248 16.30 4.00 -44.12
CA ALA A 248 15.08 3.82 -43.32
C ALA A 248 14.05 4.95 -43.48
N ALA A 249 14.42 6.04 -44.15
CA ALA A 249 13.56 7.17 -44.44
C ALA A 249 13.98 7.84 -45.76
N SER A 250 12.99 8.43 -46.43
CA SER A 250 13.11 9.06 -47.74
C SER A 250 13.23 10.59 -47.68
N THR A 251 12.86 11.21 -46.56
CA THR A 251 12.98 12.65 -46.34
C THR A 251 14.05 12.98 -45.29
N PRO A 252 14.73 14.14 -45.38
CA PRO A 252 15.69 14.59 -44.38
C PRO A 252 15.10 14.66 -42.96
N GLU A 253 13.85 15.09 -42.82
CA GLU A 253 13.17 15.26 -41.54
C GLU A 253 12.84 13.90 -40.90
N ALA A 254 12.43 12.91 -41.69
CA ALA A 254 12.16 11.56 -41.21
C ALA A 254 13.47 10.81 -40.85
N LEU A 255 14.55 11.05 -41.60
CA LEU A 255 15.89 10.56 -41.23
C LEU A 255 16.35 11.13 -39.90
N LEU A 256 16.15 12.43 -39.67
CA LEU A 256 16.47 13.08 -38.40
C LEU A 256 15.64 12.51 -37.25
N ALA A 257 14.31 12.35 -37.44
CA ALA A 257 13.42 11.77 -36.45
C ALA A 257 13.83 10.33 -36.07
N TYR A 258 14.14 9.50 -37.06
CA TYR A 258 14.67 8.14 -36.86
C TYR A 258 16.02 8.16 -36.11
N ALA A 259 16.94 9.04 -36.47
CA ALA A 259 18.24 9.14 -35.81
C ALA A 259 18.09 9.52 -34.31
N MET A 260 17.25 10.49 -33.99
CA MET A 260 16.96 10.87 -32.61
C MET A 260 16.26 9.74 -31.83
N ALA A 261 15.34 9.01 -32.46
CA ALA A 261 14.71 7.85 -31.85
C ALA A 261 15.73 6.76 -31.55
N ALA A 262 16.61 6.46 -32.51
CA ALA A 262 17.67 5.49 -32.36
C ALA A 262 18.67 5.87 -31.24
N GLU A 263 18.94 7.16 -31.05
CA GLU A 263 19.81 7.66 -29.98
C GLU A 263 19.14 7.57 -28.61
N VAL A 264 17.90 8.04 -28.48
CA VAL A 264 17.19 8.07 -27.19
C VAL A 264 16.80 6.68 -26.69
N THR A 265 16.66 5.69 -27.58
CA THR A 265 16.40 4.29 -27.20
C THR A 265 17.67 3.45 -27.01
N ALA A 266 18.86 4.01 -27.28
CA ALA A 266 20.13 3.28 -27.16
C ALA A 266 20.81 3.45 -25.77
N GLY A 267 20.31 4.34 -24.92
CA GLY A 267 20.81 4.59 -23.55
C GLY A 267 19.85 4.12 -22.46
#